data_AF-A0A1H0PL57-F1
#
_entry.id   AF-A0A1H0PL57-F1
#
_cell.length_a   1.000
_cell.length_b   1.000
_cell.length_c   1.000
_cell.angle_alpha   90.00
_cell.angle_beta   90.00
_cell.angle_gamma   90.00
#
_symmetry.space_group_name_H-M   'P 1'
#
loop_
_entity.id
_entity.type
_entity.pdbx_description
1 polymer ?
#
loop_
_entity_poly.entity_id
_entity_poly.type
_entity_poly.pdbx_seq_one_letter_code
_entity_poly.pdbx_strand_id
1 'polypeptide(L)'
;MTNRMRAVTTVLAGTAAAFALAAGTAQAAPANSVFLYTGTSGHCATSGNNGVAGGVFASYTCQAGIAGYSLSVTAKSGSVSGVYINTFPSLADCQGVGNNGKSGGVFTSYHCQNGVAGYSLSVTG
;
A
#
# COMPACT_ATOMS: atom_id res chain seq x y z
N MET A 1 -19.36 -54.41 -3.61
CA MET A 1 -18.83 -54.73 -4.96
C MET A 1 -19.54 -53.77 -5.91
N THR A 2 -18.88 -52.77 -6.50
CA THR A 2 -18.03 -52.92 -7.68
C THR A 2 -17.14 -51.69 -7.84
N ASN A 3 -15.85 -51.92 -8.02
CA ASN A 3 -14.84 -50.91 -8.33
C ASN A 3 -14.51 -51.08 -9.82
N ARG A 4 -14.62 -50.04 -10.67
CA ARG A 4 -13.87 -49.98 -11.94
C ARG A 4 -13.47 -48.54 -12.29
N MET A 5 -12.16 -48.38 -12.30
CA MET A 5 -11.37 -47.23 -12.69
C MET A 5 -11.50 -46.88 -14.18
N ARG A 6 -11.01 -45.65 -14.45
CA ARG A 6 -10.23 -45.22 -15.63
C ARG A 6 -11.01 -44.77 -16.86
N ALA A 7 -11.09 -43.45 -17.00
CA ALA A 7 -10.80 -42.79 -18.25
C ALA A 7 -9.77 -41.68 -17.97
N VAL A 8 -8.52 -41.92 -18.36
CA VAL A 8 -7.49 -40.91 -18.54
C VAL A 8 -7.47 -40.61 -20.02
N THR A 9 -7.80 -39.37 -20.41
CA THR A 9 -7.51 -38.86 -21.75
C THR A 9 -7.20 -37.36 -21.66
N THR A 10 -5.90 -37.14 -21.52
CA THR A 10 -5.05 -36.11 -22.13
C THR A 10 -5.67 -35.02 -23.03
N VAL A 11 -5.23 -33.78 -22.70
CA VAL A 11 -4.70 -32.73 -23.60
C VAL A 11 -5.73 -31.82 -24.27
N LEU A 12 -5.67 -30.52 -23.96
CA LEU A 12 -5.04 -29.53 -24.85
C LEU A 12 -4.79 -28.22 -24.10
N ALA A 13 -3.55 -27.74 -24.20
CA ALA A 13 -3.15 -26.41 -23.80
C ALA A 13 -3.90 -25.38 -24.64
N GLY A 14 -4.67 -24.53 -23.96
CA GLY A 14 -5.22 -23.31 -24.52
C GLY A 14 -4.84 -22.16 -23.59
N THR A 15 -3.76 -21.47 -23.89
CA THR A 15 -3.46 -20.13 -23.37
C THR A 15 -4.53 -19.17 -23.91
N ALA A 16 -5.68 -19.15 -23.26
CA ALA A 16 -6.66 -18.10 -23.44
C ALA A 16 -6.31 -17.00 -22.44
N ALA A 17 -5.84 -15.87 -22.96
CA ALA A 17 -5.56 -14.66 -22.21
C ALA A 17 -6.69 -14.39 -21.21
N ALA A 18 -6.36 -14.44 -19.92
CA ALA A 18 -7.27 -14.13 -18.83
C ALA A 18 -7.58 -12.62 -18.84
N PHE A 19 -8.43 -12.19 -19.76
CA PHE A 19 -9.22 -10.98 -19.57
C PHE A 19 -10.49 -11.36 -18.79
N ALA A 20 -10.27 -11.91 -17.59
CA ALA A 20 -11.27 -11.78 -16.56
C ALA A 20 -11.31 -10.30 -16.23
N LEU A 21 -12.28 -9.58 -16.79
CA LEU A 21 -12.80 -8.38 -16.16
C LEU A 21 -13.35 -8.85 -14.81
N ALA A 22 -12.46 -8.98 -13.83
CA ALA A 22 -12.85 -8.89 -12.44
C ALA A 22 -13.52 -7.53 -12.34
N ALA A 23 -14.86 -7.53 -12.34
CA ALA A 23 -15.64 -6.47 -11.74
C ALA A 23 -15.11 -6.40 -10.31
N GLY A 24 -14.06 -5.61 -10.14
CA GLY A 24 -13.37 -5.44 -8.88
C GLY A 24 -14.46 -5.05 -7.91
N THR A 25 -14.63 -5.86 -6.87
CA THR A 25 -15.34 -5.44 -5.68
C THR A 25 -14.83 -4.04 -5.40
N ALA A 26 -15.69 -3.03 -5.57
CA ALA A 26 -15.41 -1.69 -5.12
C ALA A 26 -15.21 -1.83 -3.61
N GLN A 27 -13.97 -2.06 -3.22
CA GLN A 27 -13.62 -2.36 -1.86
C GLN A 27 -13.87 -1.06 -1.14
N ALA A 28 -14.95 -1.04 -0.36
CA ALA A 28 -15.36 0.11 0.41
C ALA A 28 -14.10 0.60 1.14
N ALA A 29 -13.70 1.85 0.85
CA ALA A 29 -12.59 2.45 1.54
C ALA A 29 -12.85 2.27 3.05
N PRO A 30 -11.88 1.75 3.83
CA PRO A 30 -12.07 1.57 5.26
C PRO A 30 -12.65 2.85 5.86
N ALA A 31 -13.63 2.75 6.77
CA ALA A 31 -14.35 3.90 7.31
C ALA A 31 -13.43 5.01 7.89
N ASN A 32 -12.18 4.66 8.22
CA ASN A 32 -11.12 5.57 8.66
C ASN A 32 -9.89 5.51 7.74
N SER A 33 -10.08 5.54 6.42
CA SER A 33 -8.96 5.62 5.47
C SER A 33 -8.50 7.08 5.29
N VAL A 34 -7.24 7.35 5.59
CA VAL A 34 -6.59 8.65 5.40
C VAL A 34 -5.79 8.63 4.11
N PHE A 35 -6.01 9.62 3.25
CA PHE A 35 -5.17 9.84 2.08
C PHE A 35 -3.81 10.39 2.51
N LEU A 36 -2.73 9.73 2.09
CA LEU A 36 -1.36 10.15 2.38
C LEU A 36 -0.74 10.96 1.23
N TYR A 37 -0.75 10.42 0.01
CA TYR A 37 -0.17 11.10 -1.17
C TYR A 37 -0.51 10.37 -2.48
N THR A 38 -0.14 11.00 -3.60
CA THR A 38 -0.14 10.39 -4.94
C THR A 38 1.30 10.35 -5.47
N GLY A 39 1.74 9.20 -5.99
CA GLY A 39 3.10 9.00 -6.51
C GLY A 39 3.19 7.81 -7.46
N THR A 40 4.35 7.13 -7.49
CA THR A 40 4.53 5.92 -8.31
C THR A 40 3.94 4.69 -7.62
N SER A 41 3.65 3.64 -8.40
CA SER A 41 3.21 2.34 -7.84
C SER A 41 4.22 1.78 -6.82
N GLY A 42 5.52 1.89 -7.12
CA GLY A 42 6.59 1.46 -6.25
C GLY A 42 6.60 2.22 -4.92
N HIS A 43 6.47 3.55 -4.96
CA HIS A 43 6.37 4.33 -3.73
C HIS A 43 5.15 3.95 -2.91
N CYS A 44 3.98 3.83 -3.56
CA CYS A 44 2.75 3.46 -2.87
C CYS A 44 2.88 2.11 -2.15
N ALA A 45 3.37 1.08 -2.86
CA ALA A 45 3.56 -0.25 -2.30
C ALA A 45 4.60 -0.26 -1.17
N THR A 46 5.76 0.37 -1.37
CA THR A 46 6.82 0.43 -0.35
C THR A 46 6.35 1.16 0.90
N SER A 47 5.73 2.33 0.76
CA SER A 47 5.19 3.10 1.89
C SER A 47 4.14 2.30 2.66
N GLY A 48 3.18 1.69 1.95
CA GLY A 48 2.12 0.90 2.56
C GLY A 48 2.66 -0.33 3.31
N ASN A 49 3.54 -1.08 2.67
CA ASN A 49 4.16 -2.27 3.27
C ASN A 49 4.99 -1.93 4.51
N ASN A 50 5.84 -0.91 4.43
CA ASN A 50 6.67 -0.51 5.56
C ASN A 50 5.84 0.01 6.73
N GLY A 51 4.78 0.78 6.47
CA GLY A 51 3.91 1.26 7.53
C GLY A 51 3.06 0.16 8.17
N VAL A 52 2.64 -0.87 7.43
CA VAL A 52 1.98 -2.06 8.02
C VAL A 52 2.99 -2.88 8.83
N ALA A 53 4.16 -3.18 8.27
CA ALA A 53 5.20 -3.96 8.93
C ALA A 53 5.71 -3.26 10.21
N GLY A 54 5.84 -1.93 10.18
CA GLY A 54 6.21 -1.11 11.33
C GLY A 54 5.06 -0.81 12.29
N GLY A 55 3.86 -1.32 12.03
CA GLY A 55 2.71 -1.18 12.93
C GLY A 55 2.07 0.20 12.98
N VAL A 56 2.39 1.10 12.04
CA VAL A 56 1.77 2.42 11.90
C VAL A 56 0.40 2.29 11.23
N PHE A 57 0.30 1.40 10.24
CA PHE A 57 -0.92 1.17 9.47
C PHE A 57 -1.51 -0.19 9.83
N ALA A 58 -2.83 -0.25 9.98
CA ALA A 58 -3.56 -1.52 10.09
C ALA A 58 -3.70 -2.17 8.71
N SER A 59 -3.93 -1.34 7.69
CA SER A 59 -4.02 -1.72 6.29
C SER A 59 -3.71 -0.52 5.40
N TYR A 60 -3.39 -0.78 4.13
CA TYR A 60 -3.23 0.26 3.12
C TYR A 60 -3.94 -0.13 1.83
N THR A 61 -4.19 0.85 0.97
CA THR A 61 -4.74 0.66 -0.36
C THR A 61 -4.00 1.57 -1.33
N CYS A 62 -3.51 0.98 -2.42
CA CYS A 62 -2.93 1.70 -3.55
C CYS A 62 -3.94 1.74 -4.69
N GLN A 63 -4.40 2.93 -5.04
CA GLN A 63 -5.37 3.14 -6.11
C GLN A 63 -4.70 3.80 -7.29
N ALA A 64 -4.79 3.18 -8.47
CA ALA A 64 -4.31 3.81 -9.70
C ALA A 64 -5.27 4.91 -10.15
N GLY A 65 -4.72 6.08 -10.47
CA GLY A 65 -5.44 7.23 -11.00
C GLY A 65 -4.66 7.90 -12.13
N ILE A 66 -5.25 8.94 -12.72
CA ILE A 66 -4.70 9.65 -13.89
C ILE A 66 -3.33 10.27 -13.58
N ALA A 67 -3.12 10.71 -12.34
CA ALA A 67 -1.89 11.37 -11.88
C ALA A 67 -0.87 10.41 -11.22
N GLY A 68 -1.12 9.09 -11.23
CA GLY A 68 -0.28 8.09 -10.57
C GLY A 68 -1.05 7.23 -9.58
N TYR A 69 -0.37 6.66 -8.60
CA TYR A 69 -0.94 5.81 -7.56
C TYR A 69 -1.16 6.60 -6.28
N SER A 70 -2.39 6.63 -5.81
CA SER A 70 -2.78 7.23 -4.53
C SER A 70 -2.69 6.20 -3.41
N LEU A 71 -2.06 6.60 -2.30
CA LEU A 71 -1.98 5.81 -1.09
C LEU A 71 -3.02 6.29 -0.07
N SER A 72 -3.92 5.39 0.30
CA SER A 72 -4.85 5.56 1.42
C SER A 72 -4.53 4.53 2.50
N VAL A 73 -4.51 4.93 3.77
CA VAL A 73 -4.12 4.05 4.89
C VAL A 73 -5.15 4.06 5.98
N THR A 74 -5.29 2.95 6.67
CA THR A 74 -6.02 2.88 7.94
C THR A 74 -4.99 2.91 9.05
N ALA A 75 -5.07 3.92 9.92
CA ALA A 75 -4.19 4.02 11.07
C ALA A 75 -4.37 2.82 12.00
N LYS A 76 -3.27 2.31 12.55
CA LYS A 76 -3.31 1.32 13.63
C LYS A 76 -3.24 2.06 14.96
N SER A 77 -4.06 1.66 15.91
CA SER A 77 -3.94 2.14 17.28
C SER A 77 -2.75 1.45 17.97
N GLY A 78 -1.94 2.25 18.67
CA GLY A 78 -0.75 1.79 19.38
C GLY A 78 0.36 2.83 19.32
N SER A 79 1.38 2.66 20.15
CA SER A 79 2.54 3.53 20.14
C SER A 79 3.58 3.02 19.16
N VAL A 80 4.01 3.88 18.23
CA VAL A 80 5.08 3.62 17.26
C VAL A 80 6.10 4.75 17.35
N SER A 81 7.38 4.44 17.20
CA SER A 81 8.44 5.44 17.28
C SER A 81 9.53 5.17 16.26
N GLY A 82 9.88 6.19 15.48
CA GLY A 82 10.97 6.12 14.52
C GLY A 82 10.74 5.14 13.37
N VAL A 83 9.49 4.86 13.00
CA VAL A 83 9.20 3.91 11.92
C VAL A 83 9.49 4.54 10.57
N TYR A 84 10.39 3.94 9.80
CA TYR A 84 10.67 4.33 8.43
C TYR A 84 9.50 3.95 7.51
N ILE A 85 9.01 4.91 6.73
CA ILE A 85 7.92 4.70 5.77
C ILE A 85 8.50 4.56 4.35
N ASN A 86 9.23 5.55 3.88
CA ASN A 86 9.80 5.57 2.52
C ASN A 86 10.85 6.68 2.38
N THR A 87 11.62 6.64 1.30
CA THR A 87 12.51 7.73 0.89
C THR A 87 11.91 8.41 -0.32
N PHE A 88 11.70 9.72 -0.24
CA PHE A 88 11.12 10.55 -1.29
C PHE A 88 12.21 11.34 -2.03
N PRO A 89 12.05 11.62 -3.33
CA PRO A 89 13.06 12.34 -4.11
C PRO A 89 13.22 13.81 -3.67
N SER A 90 12.17 14.42 -3.11
CA SER A 90 12.21 15.82 -2.65
C SER A 90 11.73 15.98 -1.20
N LEU A 91 12.18 17.06 -0.55
CA LEU A 91 11.73 17.42 0.79
C LEU A 91 10.24 17.76 0.80
N ALA A 92 9.75 18.42 -0.26
CA ALA A 92 8.35 18.80 -0.39
C ALA A 92 7.43 17.57 -0.40
N ASP A 93 7.82 16.50 -1.10
CA ASP A 93 7.06 15.24 -1.09
C ASP A 93 7.06 14.60 0.29
N CYS A 94 8.23 14.52 0.94
CA CYS A 94 8.35 13.96 2.28
C CYS A 94 7.48 14.72 3.30
N GLN A 95 7.54 16.05 3.28
CA GLN A 95 6.71 16.91 4.13
C GLN A 95 5.23 16.81 3.78
N GLY A 96 4.88 16.71 2.49
CA GLY A 96 3.50 16.52 2.05
C GLY A 96 2.90 15.24 2.64
N VAL A 97 3.60 14.11 2.51
CA VAL A 97 3.17 12.82 3.06
C VAL A 97 3.07 12.90 4.59
N GLY A 98 4.10 13.45 5.24
CA GLY A 98 4.15 13.62 6.69
C GLY A 98 3.00 14.48 7.22
N ASN A 99 2.73 15.62 6.59
CA ASN A 99 1.65 16.51 6.97
C ASN A 99 0.28 15.87 6.77
N ASN A 100 0.06 15.17 5.67
CA ASN A 100 -1.21 14.50 5.41
C ASN A 100 -1.49 13.40 6.44
N GLY A 101 -0.49 12.58 6.76
CA GLY A 101 -0.65 11.54 7.78
C GLY A 101 -0.81 12.11 9.19
N LYS A 102 -0.11 13.20 9.53
CA LYS A 102 -0.30 13.89 10.83
C LYS A 102 -1.68 14.52 10.95
N SER A 103 -2.11 15.28 9.93
CA SER A 103 -3.42 15.95 9.91
C SER A 103 -4.58 14.94 9.86
N GLY A 104 -4.37 13.79 9.22
CA GLY A 104 -5.34 12.69 9.22
C GLY A 104 -5.30 11.81 10.47
N GLY A 105 -4.41 12.08 11.44
CA GLY A 105 -4.34 11.33 12.70
C GLY A 105 -3.74 9.92 12.57
N VAL A 106 -2.95 9.67 11.52
CA VAL A 106 -2.27 8.38 11.33
C VAL A 106 -1.06 8.24 12.26
N PHE A 107 -0.39 9.36 12.54
CA PHE A 107 0.75 9.45 13.44
C PHE A 107 0.80 10.86 14.05
N THR A 108 1.46 11.01 15.19
CA THR A 108 1.48 12.28 15.93
C THR A 108 2.58 13.22 15.46
N SER A 109 3.69 12.66 14.97
CA SER A 109 4.82 13.42 14.44
C SER A 109 5.56 12.67 13.34
N TYR A 110 6.32 13.41 12.54
CA TYR A 110 7.14 12.86 11.48
C TYR A 110 8.45 13.65 11.37
N HIS A 111 9.46 13.02 10.79
CA HIS A 111 10.74 13.62 10.50
C HIS A 111 11.20 13.24 9.09
N CYS A 112 11.64 14.24 8.32
CA CYS A 112 12.23 14.07 7.00
C CYS A 112 13.74 14.21 7.11
N GLN A 113 14.45 13.09 7.02
CA GLN A 113 15.91 13.05 7.10
C GLN A 113 16.51 13.08 5.70
N ASN A 114 17.38 14.05 5.43
CA ASN A 114 18.11 14.11 4.16
C ASN A 114 19.13 12.96 4.09
N GLY A 115 19.18 12.25 2.97
CA GLY A 115 20.09 11.14 2.72
C GLY A 115 20.54 11.08 1.26
N VAL A 116 21.47 10.18 0.95
CA VAL A 116 22.11 10.07 -0.37
C VAL A 116 21.10 9.77 -1.50
N ALA A 117 20.02 9.06 -1.17
CA ALA A 117 18.97 8.69 -2.12
C ALA A 117 17.72 9.60 -2.09
N GLY A 118 17.76 10.68 -1.30
CA GLY A 118 16.62 11.58 -1.07
C GLY A 118 16.24 11.72 0.40
N TYR A 119 15.00 12.10 0.67
CA TYR A 119 14.48 12.41 2.00
C TYR A 119 13.73 11.22 2.59
N SER A 120 14.30 10.61 3.61
CA SER A 120 13.69 9.49 4.34
C SER A 120 12.66 9.99 5.35
N LEU A 121 11.45 9.47 5.25
CA LEU A 121 10.35 9.76 6.16
C LEU A 121 10.33 8.74 7.30
N SER A 122 10.49 9.20 8.53
CA SER A 122 10.27 8.43 9.75
C SER A 122 9.12 9.02 10.57
N VAL A 123 8.28 8.19 11.18
CA VAL A 123 7.07 8.63 11.89
C VAL A 123 7.00 8.09 13.33
N THR A 124 6.27 8.80 14.16
CA THR A 124 5.99 8.47 15.57
C THR A 124 4.51 8.73 15.85
N GLY A 125 3.84 7.81 16.55
CA GLY A 125 2.39 7.78 16.74
C GLY A 125 2.00 7.16 18.08
#